data_AF-A0A3D2I8N4-F1
#
_entry.id   AF-A0A3D2I8N4-F1
#
_cell.length_a   1.000
_cell.length_b   1.000
_cell.length_c   1.000
_cell.angle_alpha   90.00
_cell.angle_beta   90.00
_cell.angle_gamma   90.00
#
_symmetry.space_group_name_H-M   'P 1'
#
loop_
_entity.id
_entity.type
_entity.pdbx_description
1 polymer ?
#
loop_
_entity_poly.entity_id
_entity_poly.type
_entity_poly.pdbx_seq_one_letter_code
_entity_poly.pdbx_strand_id
1 'polypeptide(L)'
;FFAELGRAAAQSENYGGNTREQGFTNMVDMGHLARQTAWLLPSAQSVSDALADCVLYKVGGPYRAEATGLSCYYSYNGDMDDLNGYLTVGEGLAFKYLYAYELTGEVAEGGEDYLAELNIQELPERMTLPETGWDGAPIHVTDDGISYLELGPEANSVLAGIGFSLFYVDEETDQMLLLGTDNDMNADWDNGVFYDNFRGVWGALDGNLVYMELSFDGEDYNLYSVPILLNGEAYNLQVAYEFDTEEWSILGATQGLDPSGMASKERRLLKEGDVVTTIWKLATLSGDDEFEMYAADEVTVTADTAFGEAPLFDGTYSMVIEMRDVAGNYAYSDAVSFECVDGQVTSTTIYED
;
A
#
# COMPACT_ATOMS: atom_id res chain seq x y z
N PHE A 1 -9.34 17.65 -2.25
CA PHE A 1 -8.14 18.15 -1.54
C PHE A 1 -7.46 17.06 -0.72
N PHE A 2 -8.00 16.61 0.43
CA PHE A 2 -7.28 15.66 1.29
C PHE A 2 -6.99 14.33 0.59
N ALA A 3 -8.01 13.69 0.02
CA ALA A 3 -7.83 12.48 -0.79
C ALA A 3 -6.77 12.64 -1.90
N GLU A 4 -6.76 13.78 -2.61
CA GLU A 4 -5.76 14.08 -3.63
C GLU A 4 -4.35 14.26 -3.05
N LEU A 5 -4.22 14.94 -1.91
CA LEU A 5 -2.96 15.09 -1.20
C LEU A 5 -2.44 13.73 -0.71
N GLY A 6 -3.34 12.88 -0.20
CA GLY A 6 -3.03 11.52 0.23
C GLY A 6 -2.52 10.64 -0.90
N ARG A 7 -3.19 10.65 -2.05
CA ARG A 7 -2.72 9.95 -3.26
C ARG A 7 -1.37 10.46 -3.72
N ALA A 8 -1.19 11.79 -3.79
CA ALA A 8 0.10 12.38 -4.13
C ALA A 8 1.22 11.98 -3.15
N ALA A 9 0.91 11.83 -1.86
CA ALA A 9 1.85 11.35 -0.86
C ALA A 9 2.14 9.85 -0.96
N ALA A 10 1.14 9.02 -1.30
CA ALA A 10 1.31 7.60 -1.53
C ALA A 10 2.22 7.33 -2.75
N GLN A 11 2.04 8.10 -3.82
CA GLN A 11 2.82 8.06 -5.06
C GLN A 11 4.19 8.74 -4.95
N SER A 12 4.43 9.46 -3.86
CA SER A 12 5.73 10.05 -3.56
C SER A 12 6.66 9.03 -2.93
N GLU A 13 7.94 9.13 -3.26
CA GLU A 13 8.97 8.28 -2.68
C GLU A 13 8.91 8.35 -1.16
N ASN A 14 8.94 7.19 -0.51
CA ASN A 14 8.84 7.09 0.94
C ASN A 14 9.94 6.18 1.51
N TYR A 15 10.24 6.34 2.80
CA TYR A 15 11.44 5.77 3.41
C TYR A 15 11.15 5.01 4.69
N GLY A 16 11.25 3.69 4.62
CA GLY A 16 11.04 2.78 5.73
C GLY A 16 9.86 1.86 5.46
N GLY A 17 9.35 1.23 6.51
CA GLY A 17 8.11 0.44 6.41
C GLY A 17 6.92 1.36 6.13
N ASN A 18 5.99 0.87 5.29
CA ASN A 18 4.68 1.46 5.03
C ASN A 18 3.59 0.39 4.83
N THR A 19 3.79 -0.80 5.40
CA THR A 19 2.77 -1.86 5.43
C THR A 19 2.45 -2.22 6.87
N ARG A 20 1.33 -2.94 7.10
CA ARG A 20 0.97 -3.43 8.43
C ARG A 20 2.07 -4.34 9.01
N GLU A 21 2.69 -5.16 8.18
CA GLU A 21 3.78 -6.06 8.58
C GLU A 21 5.08 -5.32 8.86
N GLN A 22 5.45 -4.39 8.00
CA GLN A 22 6.69 -3.63 8.15
C GLN A 22 6.58 -2.49 9.15
N GLY A 23 5.36 -2.14 9.61
CA GLY A 23 5.08 -0.92 10.35
C GLY A 23 5.14 0.33 9.46
N PHE A 24 4.73 1.47 10.02
CA PHE A 24 4.72 2.76 9.30
C PHE A 24 5.79 3.69 9.88
N THR A 25 6.68 4.15 9.01
CA THR A 25 7.70 5.14 9.38
C THR A 25 7.23 6.57 9.21
N ASN A 26 6.16 6.79 8.44
CA ASN A 26 5.57 8.10 8.22
C ASN A 26 6.55 9.11 7.59
N MET A 27 7.44 8.64 6.71
CA MET A 27 8.46 9.48 6.06
C MET A 27 8.30 9.50 4.54
N VAL A 28 7.99 10.67 4.00
CA VAL A 28 7.87 10.95 2.56
C VAL A 28 9.04 11.82 2.09
N ASP A 29 9.51 11.63 0.86
CA ASP A 29 10.48 12.49 0.22
C ASP A 29 9.90 13.89 0.00
N MET A 30 10.54 14.89 0.60
CA MET A 30 10.01 16.24 0.67
C MET A 30 9.90 16.88 -0.73
N GLY A 31 10.89 16.63 -1.58
CA GLY A 31 10.94 17.22 -2.91
C GLY A 31 10.07 16.47 -3.91
N HIS A 32 9.98 15.14 -3.82
CA HIS A 32 9.05 14.38 -4.65
C HIS A 32 7.59 14.76 -4.30
N LEU A 33 7.23 14.82 -3.01
CA LEU A 33 5.91 15.29 -2.59
C LEU A 33 5.61 16.70 -3.09
N ALA A 34 6.58 17.61 -3.00
CA ALA A 34 6.41 18.97 -3.52
C ALA A 34 6.11 18.97 -5.02
N ARG A 35 6.78 18.14 -5.82
CA ARG A 35 6.49 18.02 -7.27
C ARG A 35 5.11 17.43 -7.52
N GLN A 36 4.76 16.35 -6.84
CA GLN A 36 3.47 15.67 -6.97
C GLN A 36 2.29 16.56 -6.59
N THR A 37 2.53 17.51 -5.68
CA THR A 37 1.51 18.47 -5.21
C THR A 37 1.65 19.85 -5.86
N ALA A 38 2.48 20.04 -6.88
CA ALA A 38 2.73 21.37 -7.47
C ALA A 38 1.50 22.03 -8.09
N TRP A 39 0.54 21.22 -8.54
CA TRP A 39 -0.76 21.68 -9.04
C TRP A 39 -1.73 22.08 -7.92
N LEU A 40 -1.51 21.58 -6.70
CA LEU A 40 -2.37 21.75 -5.52
C LEU A 40 -1.85 22.82 -4.56
N LEU A 41 -0.52 22.87 -4.34
CA LEU A 41 0.14 23.68 -3.33
C LEU A 41 1.04 24.74 -3.97
N PRO A 42 0.71 26.04 -3.87
CA PRO A 42 1.52 27.12 -4.44
C PRO A 42 2.96 27.20 -3.89
N SER A 43 3.21 26.63 -2.71
CA SER A 43 4.53 26.59 -2.06
C SER A 43 5.45 25.50 -2.58
N ALA A 44 4.95 24.55 -3.38
CA ALA A 44 5.71 23.41 -3.91
C ALA A 44 7.03 23.81 -4.58
N GLN A 45 6.99 24.84 -5.44
CA GLN A 45 8.20 25.30 -6.13
C GLN A 45 9.24 25.84 -5.15
N SER A 46 8.81 26.62 -4.14
CA SER A 46 9.70 27.16 -3.12
C SER A 46 10.40 26.07 -2.31
N VAL A 47 9.70 24.95 -2.02
CA VAL A 47 10.29 23.78 -1.35
C VAL A 47 11.34 23.13 -2.24
N SER A 48 11.01 22.92 -3.52
CA SER A 48 11.93 22.32 -4.50
C SER A 48 13.20 23.15 -4.67
N ASP A 49 13.08 24.48 -4.75
CA ASP A 49 14.21 25.40 -4.88
C ASP A 49 15.08 25.39 -3.61
N ALA A 50 14.46 25.41 -2.42
CA ALA A 50 15.18 25.36 -1.15
C ALA A 50 15.95 24.05 -0.97
N LEU A 51 15.37 22.91 -1.40
CA LEU A 51 16.04 21.61 -1.37
C LEU A 51 17.25 21.58 -2.31
N ALA A 52 17.15 22.18 -3.50
CA ALA A 52 18.25 22.24 -4.46
C ALA A 52 19.46 23.01 -3.89
N ASP A 53 19.22 24.06 -3.10
CA ASP A 53 20.27 24.83 -2.42
C ASP A 53 20.81 24.12 -1.15
N CYS A 54 19.96 23.36 -0.45
CA CYS A 54 20.30 22.73 0.83
C CYS A 54 21.03 21.38 0.67
N VAL A 55 20.61 20.56 -0.29
CA VAL A 55 21.12 19.19 -0.46
C VAL A 55 22.35 19.20 -1.37
N LEU A 56 23.52 19.37 -0.75
CA LEU A 56 24.81 19.45 -1.47
C LEU A 56 25.27 18.12 -2.09
N TYR A 57 24.74 16.99 -1.62
CA TYR A 57 25.12 15.65 -2.07
C TYR A 57 23.98 14.65 -1.83
N LYS A 58 23.66 13.86 -2.86
CA LYS A 58 22.74 12.71 -2.76
C LYS A 58 23.21 11.56 -3.65
N VAL A 59 22.92 10.34 -3.23
CA VAL A 59 23.09 9.12 -4.03
C VAL A 59 21.84 8.27 -3.83
N GLY A 60 21.23 7.84 -4.94
CA GLY A 60 20.06 6.96 -4.95
C GLY A 60 20.36 5.64 -5.64
N GLY A 61 19.62 4.59 -5.27
CA GLY A 61 19.57 3.33 -6.00
C GLY A 61 18.62 3.38 -7.21
N PRO A 62 18.50 2.28 -7.97
CA PRO A 62 17.71 2.22 -9.21
C PRO A 62 16.20 2.50 -9.05
N TYR A 63 15.63 2.36 -7.85
CA TYR A 63 14.22 2.68 -7.53
C TYR A 63 14.12 3.85 -6.55
N ARG A 64 14.98 4.86 -6.75
CA ARG A 64 15.09 6.09 -5.97
C ARG A 64 15.39 7.29 -6.87
N ALA A 65 14.79 7.30 -8.06
CA ALA A 65 15.06 8.30 -9.09
C ALA A 65 14.53 9.69 -8.71
N GLU A 66 13.40 9.73 -8.01
CA GLU A 66 12.73 10.94 -7.55
C GLU A 66 13.23 11.44 -6.20
N ALA A 67 14.01 10.63 -5.47
CA ALA A 67 14.62 10.97 -4.19
C ALA A 67 15.32 12.33 -4.24
N THR A 68 14.95 13.25 -3.36
CA THR A 68 15.58 14.58 -3.25
C THR A 68 16.56 14.69 -2.09
N GLY A 69 16.66 13.65 -1.26
CA GLY A 69 17.70 13.49 -0.24
C GLY A 69 17.30 13.95 1.16
N LEU A 70 16.11 14.53 1.32
CA LEU A 70 15.51 14.84 2.62
C LEU A 70 14.05 14.40 2.62
N SER A 71 13.65 13.79 3.73
CA SER A 71 12.25 13.42 3.98
C SER A 71 11.61 14.34 5.02
N CYS A 72 10.28 14.39 4.99
CA CYS A 72 9.46 15.00 6.02
C CYS A 72 8.46 13.98 6.56
N TYR A 73 7.88 14.30 7.72
CA TYR A 73 6.81 13.49 8.27
C TYR A 73 5.53 13.66 7.45
N TYR A 74 4.86 12.56 7.15
CA TYR A 74 3.51 12.49 6.60
C TYR A 74 2.77 11.37 7.35
N SER A 75 1.58 11.64 7.86
CA SER A 75 0.81 10.64 8.61
C SER A 75 0.19 9.64 7.63
N TYR A 76 0.95 8.62 7.21
CA TYR A 76 0.41 7.56 6.37
C TYR A 76 -0.61 6.76 7.19
N ASN A 77 -0.24 6.29 8.38
CA ASN A 77 -1.11 5.43 9.18
C ASN A 77 -2.36 6.11 9.77
N GLY A 78 -2.47 7.44 9.70
CA GLY A 78 -3.57 8.20 10.31
C GLY A 78 -3.59 8.12 11.84
N ASP A 79 -2.49 7.67 12.46
CA ASP A 79 -2.43 7.44 13.91
C ASP A 79 -2.25 8.77 14.66
N MET A 80 -3.19 9.03 15.59
CA MET A 80 -3.20 10.26 16.37
C MET A 80 -2.07 10.33 17.41
N ASP A 81 -1.62 9.20 17.95
CA ASP A 81 -0.51 9.18 18.91
C ASP A 81 0.81 9.49 18.20
N ASP A 82 1.03 8.94 17.00
CA ASP A 82 2.17 9.27 16.14
C ASP A 82 2.17 10.74 15.73
N LEU A 83 1.03 11.25 15.27
CA LEU A 83 0.89 12.67 14.93
C LEU A 83 1.20 13.54 16.15
N ASN A 84 0.58 13.25 17.31
CA ASN A 84 0.82 14.00 18.55
C ASN A 84 2.29 13.96 18.96
N GLY A 85 2.94 12.80 18.82
CA GLY A 85 4.38 12.64 19.02
C GLY A 85 5.18 13.60 18.13
N TYR A 86 4.90 13.63 16.83
CA TYR A 86 5.53 14.55 15.88
C TYR A 86 5.27 16.02 16.24
N LEU A 87 4.04 16.38 16.62
CA LEU A 87 3.67 17.75 16.98
C LEU A 87 4.40 18.29 18.21
N THR A 88 5.01 17.45 19.04
CA THR A 88 5.88 17.91 20.13
C THR A 88 7.24 18.45 19.67
N VAL A 89 7.67 18.09 18.46
CA VAL A 89 8.97 18.47 17.87
C VAL A 89 8.84 19.26 16.57
N GLY A 90 7.70 19.20 15.90
CA GLY A 90 7.41 19.92 14.67
C GLY A 90 7.06 21.40 14.91
N GLU A 91 7.65 22.29 14.11
CA GLU A 91 7.45 23.75 14.22
C GLU A 91 6.36 24.30 13.26
N GLY A 92 5.84 23.46 12.36
CA GLY A 92 4.92 23.89 11.30
C GLY A 92 3.47 24.03 11.79
N LEU A 93 3.02 25.26 12.09
CA LEU A 93 1.62 25.50 12.47
C LEU A 93 0.62 25.12 11.37
N ALA A 94 0.93 25.44 10.10
CA ALA A 94 0.11 25.01 8.96
C ALA A 94 -0.06 23.49 8.92
N PHE A 95 1.04 22.75 9.08
CA PHE A 95 1.04 21.29 9.14
C PHE A 95 0.19 20.81 10.31
N LYS A 96 0.43 21.34 11.52
CA LYS A 96 -0.31 20.98 12.73
C LYS A 96 -1.81 21.08 12.52
N TYR A 97 -2.30 22.24 12.08
CA TYR A 97 -3.72 22.48 11.96
C TYR A 97 -4.34 21.74 10.78
N LEU A 98 -3.62 21.58 9.67
CA LEU A 98 -4.09 20.81 8.52
C LEU A 98 -4.30 19.34 8.87
N TYR A 99 -3.27 18.66 9.39
CA TYR A 99 -3.35 17.23 9.69
C TYR A 99 -4.24 16.91 10.89
N ALA A 100 -4.29 17.81 11.90
CA ALA A 100 -5.25 17.64 12.98
C ALA A 100 -6.70 17.69 12.45
N TYR A 101 -7.02 18.69 11.60
CA TYR A 101 -8.34 18.78 10.99
C TYR A 101 -8.63 17.62 10.03
N GLU A 102 -7.63 17.20 9.26
CA GLU A 102 -7.72 16.05 8.36
C GLU A 102 -8.10 14.77 9.11
N LEU A 103 -7.48 14.49 10.26
CA LEU A 103 -7.73 13.27 11.04
C LEU A 103 -8.99 13.37 11.91
N THR A 104 -9.26 14.52 12.54
CA THR A 104 -10.36 14.64 13.52
C THR A 104 -11.63 15.30 12.99
N GLY A 105 -11.53 16.13 11.94
CA GLY A 105 -12.61 17.01 11.50
C GLY A 105 -12.84 18.21 12.43
N GLU A 106 -12.01 18.36 13.46
CA GLU A 106 -12.14 19.42 14.48
C GLU A 106 -10.98 20.40 14.41
N VAL A 107 -11.27 21.68 14.67
CA VAL A 107 -10.24 22.71 14.78
C VAL A 107 -9.47 22.49 16.08
N ALA A 108 -8.21 22.10 15.98
CA ALA A 108 -7.34 21.89 17.14
C ALA A 108 -7.15 23.19 17.96
N GLU A 109 -6.73 23.06 19.22
CA GLU A 109 -6.51 24.19 20.12
C GLU A 109 -5.58 25.26 19.52
N GLY A 110 -6.03 26.52 19.52
CA GLY A 110 -5.37 27.67 18.90
C GLY A 110 -5.57 27.78 17.38
N GLY A 111 -6.26 26.83 16.75
CA GLY A 111 -6.51 26.83 15.31
C GLY A 111 -7.43 27.96 14.85
N GLU A 112 -8.39 28.38 15.68
CA GLU A 112 -9.28 29.51 15.35
C GLU A 112 -8.49 30.81 15.13
N ASP A 113 -7.53 31.11 16.01
CA ASP A 113 -6.67 32.30 15.88
C ASP A 113 -5.81 32.21 14.60
N TYR A 114 -5.23 31.04 14.33
CA TYR A 114 -4.44 30.80 13.13
C TYR A 114 -5.25 30.96 11.83
N LEU A 115 -6.47 30.41 11.79
CA LEU A 115 -7.39 30.57 10.65
C LEU A 115 -7.79 32.04 10.46
N ALA A 116 -8.04 32.77 11.55
CA ALA A 116 -8.34 34.19 11.52
C ALA A 116 -7.18 35.03 10.94
N GLU A 117 -5.92 34.72 11.30
CA GLU A 117 -4.74 35.36 10.71
C GLU A 117 -4.63 35.16 9.20
N LEU A 118 -5.08 34.00 8.70
CA LEU A 118 -5.14 33.67 7.28
C LEU A 118 -6.40 34.20 6.58
N ASN A 119 -7.31 34.86 7.30
CA ASN A 119 -8.64 35.27 6.83
C ASN A 119 -9.51 34.10 6.32
N ILE A 120 -9.38 32.92 6.95
CA ILE A 120 -10.22 31.75 6.69
C ILE A 120 -11.36 31.75 7.72
N GLN A 121 -12.60 31.81 7.24
CA GLN A 121 -13.79 31.88 8.11
C GLN A 121 -14.50 30.53 8.25
N GLU A 122 -14.41 29.69 7.22
CA GLU A 122 -15.04 28.37 7.19
C GLU A 122 -14.06 27.39 6.56
N LEU A 123 -13.99 26.19 7.14
CA LEU A 123 -13.24 25.08 6.60
C LEU A 123 -14.14 24.24 5.68
N PRO A 124 -13.58 23.60 4.65
CA PRO A 124 -14.35 22.68 3.81
C PRO A 124 -14.87 21.53 4.65
N GLU A 125 -16.11 21.14 4.41
CA GLU A 125 -16.67 19.91 5.00
C GLU A 125 -15.82 18.71 4.55
N ARG A 126 -15.43 17.88 5.52
CA ARG A 126 -14.67 16.65 5.28
C ARG A 126 -15.67 15.50 5.25
N MET A 127 -15.59 14.67 4.22
CA MET A 127 -16.23 13.35 4.18
C MET A 127 -15.17 12.28 4.40
N THR A 128 -15.42 11.34 5.31
CA THR A 128 -14.55 10.18 5.53
C THR A 128 -15.18 8.91 5.01
N LEU A 129 -14.33 7.90 4.79
CA LEU A 129 -14.77 6.61 4.29
C LEU A 129 -15.88 5.96 5.15
N PRO A 130 -15.81 5.97 6.50
CA PRO A 130 -16.90 5.43 7.32
C PRO A 130 -18.26 6.12 7.14
N GLU A 131 -18.28 7.39 6.74
CA GLU A 131 -19.53 8.16 6.54
C GLU A 131 -20.23 7.81 5.22
N THR A 132 -19.50 7.23 4.27
CA THR A 132 -20.05 6.83 2.95
C THR A 132 -20.95 5.60 3.02
N GLY A 133 -20.72 4.72 4.00
CA GLY A 133 -21.37 3.40 4.05
C GLY A 133 -20.90 2.43 2.96
N TRP A 134 -19.69 2.62 2.42
CA TRP A 134 -19.10 1.73 1.41
C TRP A 134 -18.46 0.45 1.96
N ASP A 135 -18.42 0.27 3.28
CA ASP A 135 -18.02 -1.02 3.86
C ASP A 135 -19.14 -2.05 3.62
N GLY A 136 -18.80 -3.15 2.95
CA GLY A 136 -19.76 -4.08 2.33
C GLY A 136 -20.38 -3.53 1.05
N ALA A 137 -19.66 -2.69 0.28
CA ALA A 137 -20.15 -2.24 -1.01
C ALA A 137 -20.23 -3.41 -2.02
N PRO A 138 -21.34 -3.53 -2.76
CA PRO A 138 -21.56 -4.67 -3.65
C PRO A 138 -20.56 -4.69 -4.80
N ILE A 139 -20.07 -5.88 -5.10
CA ILE A 139 -19.31 -6.15 -6.33
C ILE A 139 -20.25 -6.59 -7.45
N HIS A 140 -19.90 -6.22 -8.66
CA HIS A 140 -20.58 -6.61 -9.88
C HIS A 140 -19.65 -7.42 -10.78
N VAL A 141 -20.19 -8.31 -11.60
CA VAL A 141 -19.41 -9.11 -12.56
C VAL A 141 -20.01 -8.92 -13.94
N THR A 142 -19.16 -8.61 -14.92
CA THR A 142 -19.51 -8.46 -16.33
C THR A 142 -19.77 -9.82 -16.99
N ASP A 143 -20.39 -9.82 -18.18
CA ASP A 143 -20.59 -11.05 -18.97
C ASP A 143 -19.28 -11.77 -19.33
N ASP A 144 -18.16 -11.04 -19.34
CA ASP A 144 -16.81 -11.56 -19.63
C ASP A 144 -16.08 -12.05 -18.35
N GLY A 145 -16.73 -12.02 -17.19
CA GLY A 145 -16.18 -12.52 -15.92
C GLY A 145 -15.24 -11.54 -15.20
N ILE A 146 -15.18 -10.28 -15.63
CA ILE A 146 -14.44 -9.21 -14.96
C ILE A 146 -15.32 -8.61 -13.87
N SER A 147 -14.82 -8.56 -12.64
CA SER A 147 -15.48 -7.95 -11.50
C SER A 147 -15.17 -6.46 -11.39
N TYR A 148 -16.09 -5.69 -10.81
CA TYR A 148 -15.92 -4.26 -10.60
C TYR A 148 -16.71 -3.73 -9.41
N LEU A 149 -16.17 -2.66 -8.82
CA LEU A 149 -16.79 -1.86 -7.76
C LEU A 149 -17.21 -0.50 -8.33
N GLU A 150 -18.45 -0.09 -8.08
CA GLU A 150 -18.98 1.22 -8.47
C GLU A 150 -19.35 2.02 -7.21
N LEU A 151 -18.60 3.10 -6.96
CA LEU A 151 -18.77 3.99 -5.80
C LEU A 151 -19.33 5.36 -6.20
N GLY A 152 -19.20 5.73 -7.46
CA GLY A 152 -19.56 7.05 -7.98
C GLY A 152 -18.42 8.08 -7.86
N PRO A 153 -18.57 9.25 -8.51
CA PRO A 153 -17.52 10.27 -8.62
C PRO A 153 -17.05 10.82 -7.26
N GLU A 154 -17.85 10.67 -6.19
CA GLU A 154 -17.45 11.03 -4.83
C GLU A 154 -16.19 10.28 -4.36
N ALA A 155 -15.91 9.09 -4.91
CA ALA A 155 -14.72 8.29 -4.57
C ALA A 155 -13.41 9.09 -4.73
N ASN A 156 -13.33 9.94 -5.75
CA ASN A 156 -12.18 10.79 -6.00
C ASN A 156 -11.89 11.78 -4.85
N SER A 157 -12.92 12.19 -4.12
CA SER A 157 -12.80 13.14 -3.01
C SER A 157 -12.62 12.47 -1.65
N VAL A 158 -12.89 11.16 -1.54
CA VAL A 158 -12.85 10.39 -0.27
C VAL A 158 -11.62 9.48 -0.20
N LEU A 159 -11.34 8.72 -1.25
CA LEU A 159 -10.32 7.66 -1.20
C LEU A 159 -8.91 8.20 -1.41
N ALA A 160 -7.99 7.86 -0.51
CA ALA A 160 -6.57 8.10 -0.66
C ALA A 160 -5.83 6.91 -1.30
N GLY A 161 -6.49 5.76 -1.45
CA GLY A 161 -5.96 4.57 -2.11
C GLY A 161 -7.04 3.52 -2.32
N ILE A 162 -6.82 2.68 -3.32
CA ILE A 162 -7.65 1.51 -3.61
C ILE A 162 -6.75 0.38 -4.10
N GLY A 163 -7.05 -0.85 -3.70
CA GLY A 163 -6.36 -2.06 -4.12
C GLY A 163 -7.22 -3.27 -3.78
N PHE A 164 -6.63 -4.44 -3.66
CA PHE A 164 -7.35 -5.63 -3.23
C PHE A 164 -6.47 -6.56 -2.39
N SER A 165 -7.14 -7.33 -1.53
CA SER A 165 -6.58 -8.52 -0.89
C SER A 165 -7.05 -9.78 -1.61
N LEU A 166 -6.14 -10.72 -1.82
CA LEU A 166 -6.43 -12.02 -2.43
C LEU A 166 -6.24 -13.15 -1.42
N PHE A 167 -7.19 -14.08 -1.39
CA PHE A 167 -7.23 -15.23 -0.51
C PHE A 167 -7.40 -16.51 -1.32
N TYR A 168 -6.77 -17.60 -0.90
CA TYR A 168 -7.20 -18.95 -1.26
C TYR A 168 -8.13 -19.46 -0.15
N VAL A 169 -9.24 -20.08 -0.53
CA VAL A 169 -10.30 -20.51 0.39
C VAL A 169 -10.60 -21.99 0.16
N ASP A 170 -10.64 -22.75 1.26
CA ASP A 170 -11.05 -24.15 1.28
C ASP A 170 -12.14 -24.35 2.34
N GLU A 171 -13.39 -24.39 1.88
CA GLU A 171 -14.56 -24.62 2.74
C GLU A 171 -14.59 -26.05 3.32
N GLU A 172 -14.01 -27.05 2.64
CA GLU A 172 -14.02 -28.43 3.12
C GLU A 172 -13.14 -28.59 4.36
N THR A 173 -12.02 -27.87 4.40
CA THR A 173 -11.08 -27.90 5.53
C THR A 173 -11.20 -26.72 6.47
N ASP A 174 -12.10 -25.76 6.18
CA ASP A 174 -12.30 -24.52 6.94
C ASP A 174 -11.02 -23.68 7.02
N GLN A 175 -10.30 -23.58 5.90
CA GLN A 175 -9.00 -22.91 5.80
C GLN A 175 -9.06 -21.72 4.85
N MET A 176 -8.38 -20.64 5.25
CA MET A 176 -8.10 -19.48 4.42
C MET A 176 -6.61 -19.19 4.43
N LEU A 177 -6.05 -18.93 3.25
CA LEU A 177 -4.68 -18.50 3.05
C LEU A 177 -4.70 -17.10 2.43
N LEU A 178 -4.13 -16.11 3.12
CA LEU A 178 -3.93 -14.78 2.56
C LEU A 178 -2.71 -14.81 1.63
N LEU A 179 -2.94 -14.54 0.34
CA LEU A 179 -1.89 -14.39 -0.67
C LEU A 179 -1.27 -12.98 -0.64
N GLY A 180 -2.04 -12.00 -0.20
CA GLY A 180 -1.57 -10.65 0.11
C GLY A 180 -2.30 -9.57 -0.66
N THR A 181 -1.62 -8.45 -0.89
CA THR A 181 -2.24 -7.23 -1.44
C THR A 181 -1.60 -6.77 -2.73
N ASP A 182 -2.42 -6.28 -3.65
CA ASP A 182 -1.99 -5.71 -4.92
C ASP A 182 -2.96 -4.60 -5.38
N ASN A 183 -2.60 -3.87 -6.43
CA ASN A 183 -3.40 -2.81 -7.03
C ASN A 183 -3.50 -2.95 -8.56
N ASP A 184 -3.24 -4.13 -9.13
CA ASP A 184 -3.44 -4.43 -10.56
C ASP A 184 -4.94 -4.37 -10.92
N MET A 185 -5.40 -3.14 -11.15
CA MET A 185 -6.80 -2.77 -11.33
C MET A 185 -6.90 -1.67 -12.39
N ASN A 186 -8.00 -1.66 -13.14
CA ASN A 186 -8.33 -0.55 -14.01
C ASN A 186 -9.25 0.43 -13.27
N ALA A 187 -8.69 1.58 -12.87
CA ALA A 187 -9.38 2.59 -12.07
C ALA A 187 -9.86 3.79 -12.91
N ASP A 188 -11.18 3.96 -13.01
CA ASP A 188 -11.83 5.19 -13.49
C ASP A 188 -12.16 6.08 -12.30
N TRP A 189 -11.21 6.93 -11.92
CA TRP A 189 -11.36 7.87 -10.81
C TRP A 189 -12.40 8.96 -11.07
N ASP A 190 -12.66 9.32 -12.32
CA ASP A 190 -13.62 10.38 -12.66
C ASP A 190 -15.06 9.91 -12.42
N ASN A 191 -15.35 8.64 -12.67
CA ASN A 191 -16.68 8.04 -12.45
C ASN A 191 -16.76 7.19 -11.18
N GLY A 192 -15.63 6.89 -10.53
CA GLY A 192 -15.54 6.04 -9.35
C GLY A 192 -15.89 4.58 -9.64
N VAL A 193 -15.35 4.04 -10.72
CA VAL A 193 -15.54 2.65 -11.13
C VAL A 193 -14.19 1.95 -11.22
N PHE A 194 -14.06 0.81 -10.54
CA PHE A 194 -12.78 0.12 -10.37
C PHE A 194 -12.95 -1.35 -10.77
N TYR A 195 -12.29 -1.76 -11.85
CA TYR A 195 -12.32 -3.12 -12.36
C TYR A 195 -11.08 -3.89 -11.88
N ASP A 196 -11.25 -5.15 -11.52
CA ASP A 196 -10.10 -6.04 -11.36
C ASP A 196 -9.40 -6.28 -12.71
N ASN A 197 -8.13 -6.69 -12.64
CA ASN A 197 -7.38 -7.19 -13.79
C ASN A 197 -6.82 -8.59 -13.48
N PHE A 198 -7.56 -9.39 -12.71
CA PHE A 198 -7.09 -10.66 -12.20
C PHE A 198 -7.00 -11.72 -13.31
N ARG A 199 -5.81 -12.32 -13.45
CA ARG A 199 -5.49 -13.26 -14.54
C ARG A 199 -5.28 -14.70 -14.07
N GLY A 200 -5.48 -15.00 -12.79
CA GLY A 200 -5.20 -16.32 -12.21
C GLY A 200 -3.71 -16.62 -12.02
N VAL A 201 -2.91 -15.57 -11.88
CA VAL A 201 -1.47 -15.65 -11.58
C VAL A 201 -1.16 -14.81 -10.36
N TRP A 202 -0.06 -15.12 -9.67
CA TRP A 202 0.39 -14.39 -8.48
C TRP A 202 1.90 -14.41 -8.36
N GLY A 203 2.45 -13.55 -7.50
CA GLY A 203 3.89 -13.43 -7.30
C GLY A 203 4.53 -14.71 -6.77
N ALA A 204 5.70 -15.03 -7.31
CA ALA A 204 6.43 -16.26 -7.05
C ALA A 204 7.94 -16.06 -7.07
N LEU A 205 8.63 -16.78 -6.20
CA LEU A 205 10.10 -16.92 -6.18
C LEU A 205 10.50 -18.27 -6.77
N ASP A 206 11.19 -18.26 -7.90
CA ASP A 206 11.56 -19.48 -8.65
C ASP A 206 10.35 -20.42 -8.90
N GLY A 207 9.18 -19.82 -9.17
CA GLY A 207 7.92 -20.53 -9.41
C GLY A 207 7.17 -21.00 -8.16
N ASN A 208 7.72 -20.76 -6.96
CA ASN A 208 7.02 -21.01 -5.69
C ASN A 208 6.23 -19.76 -5.33
N LEU A 209 4.90 -19.87 -5.28
CA LEU A 209 4.02 -18.78 -4.90
C LEU A 209 4.41 -18.25 -3.50
N VAL A 210 4.25 -16.95 -3.29
CA VAL A 210 4.57 -16.30 -2.02
C VAL A 210 3.44 -15.40 -1.55
N TYR A 211 3.39 -15.18 -0.24
CA TYR A 211 2.68 -14.05 0.31
C TYR A 211 3.43 -12.75 -0.03
N MET A 212 2.74 -11.74 -0.54
CA MET A 212 3.34 -10.44 -0.88
C MET A 212 2.41 -9.27 -0.55
N GLU A 213 2.95 -8.19 0.02
CA GLU A 213 2.19 -6.96 0.27
C GLU A 213 2.69 -5.83 -0.63
N LEU A 214 1.78 -5.12 -1.26
CA LEU A 214 2.08 -3.84 -1.88
C LEU A 214 2.57 -2.84 -0.81
N SER A 215 3.81 -2.40 -0.96
CA SER A 215 4.49 -1.49 -0.02
C SER A 215 4.70 -0.09 -0.59
N PHE A 216 4.61 0.05 -1.91
CA PHE A 216 4.63 1.31 -2.63
C PHE A 216 3.88 1.17 -3.95
N ASP A 217 2.90 2.05 -4.13
CA ASP A 217 2.16 2.33 -5.36
C ASP A 217 2.84 3.55 -5.99
N GLY A 218 3.59 3.35 -7.07
CA GLY A 218 4.26 4.40 -7.81
C GLY A 218 3.67 4.59 -9.20
N GLU A 219 4.03 5.69 -9.87
CA GLU A 219 3.59 5.94 -11.26
C GLU A 219 4.26 5.01 -12.29
N ASP A 220 5.53 4.64 -12.04
CA ASP A 220 6.36 3.88 -12.98
C ASP A 220 6.62 2.43 -12.54
N TYR A 221 6.46 2.16 -11.24
CA TYR A 221 6.75 0.87 -10.63
C TYR A 221 6.02 0.69 -9.30
N ASN A 222 5.76 -0.57 -8.96
CA ASN A 222 5.35 -0.98 -7.62
C ASN A 222 6.52 -1.56 -6.84
N LEU A 223 6.48 -1.44 -5.52
CA LEU A 223 7.34 -2.22 -4.63
C LEU A 223 6.49 -3.14 -3.75
N TYR A 224 6.97 -4.38 -3.59
CA TYR A 224 6.35 -5.38 -2.75
C TYR A 224 7.30 -5.84 -1.65
N SER A 225 6.71 -6.11 -0.48
CA SER A 225 7.35 -6.74 0.65
C SER A 225 6.91 -8.19 0.76
N VAL A 226 7.88 -9.11 0.75
CA VAL A 226 7.65 -10.56 0.84
C VAL A 226 8.35 -11.08 2.10
N PRO A 227 7.62 -11.34 3.20
CA PRO A 227 8.17 -11.99 4.39
C PRO A 227 8.80 -13.35 4.08
N ILE A 228 10.03 -13.54 4.50
CA ILE A 228 10.80 -14.78 4.29
C ILE A 228 11.66 -15.11 5.52
N LEU A 229 12.10 -16.37 5.60
CA LEU A 229 13.29 -16.72 6.38
C LEU A 229 14.49 -16.84 5.44
N LEU A 230 15.47 -15.97 5.60
CA LEU A 230 16.73 -16.00 4.86
C LEU A 230 17.80 -16.67 5.70
N ASN A 231 18.15 -17.91 5.36
CA ASN A 231 19.00 -18.80 6.16
C ASN A 231 18.50 -18.96 7.62
N GLY A 232 17.16 -19.00 7.80
CA GLY A 232 16.51 -19.15 9.10
C GLY A 232 16.32 -17.86 9.91
N GLU A 233 16.77 -16.71 9.40
CA GLU A 233 16.54 -15.40 10.01
C GLU A 233 15.39 -14.66 9.31
N ALA A 234 14.55 -13.93 10.05
CA ALA A 234 13.43 -13.21 9.46
C ALA A 234 13.90 -11.96 8.68
N TYR A 235 13.45 -11.86 7.44
CA TYR A 235 13.64 -10.70 6.56
C TYR A 235 12.37 -10.47 5.74
N ASN A 236 12.27 -9.27 5.17
CA ASN A 236 11.36 -8.97 4.07
C ASN A 236 12.19 -8.87 2.79
N LEU A 237 11.94 -9.76 1.84
CA LEU A 237 12.45 -9.63 0.48
C LEU A 237 11.74 -8.43 -0.17
N GLN A 238 12.51 -7.54 -0.77
CA GLN A 238 12.04 -6.35 -1.45
C GLN A 238 12.05 -6.62 -2.96
N VAL A 239 10.88 -6.51 -3.56
CA VAL A 239 10.66 -6.82 -4.98
C VAL A 239 10.10 -5.59 -5.67
N ALA A 240 10.54 -5.32 -6.90
CA ALA A 240 9.96 -4.29 -7.76
C ALA A 240 9.25 -4.94 -8.95
N TYR A 241 8.18 -4.30 -9.41
CA TYR A 241 7.56 -4.54 -10.70
C TYR A 241 7.55 -3.23 -11.49
N GLU A 242 8.19 -3.22 -12.67
CA GLU A 242 8.30 -2.04 -13.54
C GLU A 242 7.22 -2.07 -14.62
N PHE A 243 6.44 -1.01 -14.74
CA PHE A 243 5.28 -1.00 -15.66
C PHE A 243 5.68 -0.90 -17.13
N ASP A 244 6.73 -0.11 -17.44
CA ASP A 244 7.19 0.11 -18.81
C ASP A 244 7.78 -1.16 -19.46
N THR A 245 8.42 -2.02 -18.66
CA THR A 245 9.08 -3.24 -19.13
C THR A 245 8.29 -4.50 -18.80
N GLU A 246 7.30 -4.41 -17.90
CA GLU A 246 6.57 -5.54 -17.33
C GLU A 246 7.53 -6.56 -16.67
N GLU A 247 8.63 -6.09 -16.08
CA GLU A 247 9.68 -6.92 -15.48
C GLU A 247 9.68 -6.87 -13.95
N TRP A 248 9.94 -8.02 -13.34
CA TRP A 248 10.12 -8.20 -11.89
C TRP A 248 11.60 -8.22 -11.50
N SER A 249 11.94 -7.55 -10.40
CA SER A 249 13.32 -7.46 -9.91
C SER A 249 13.42 -7.69 -8.40
N ILE A 250 14.33 -8.58 -7.99
CA ILE A 250 14.69 -8.76 -6.58
C ILE A 250 15.71 -7.69 -6.18
N LEU A 251 15.34 -6.83 -5.24
CA LEU A 251 16.20 -5.73 -4.79
C LEU A 251 17.14 -6.12 -3.65
N GLY A 252 16.84 -7.24 -2.99
CA GLY A 252 17.50 -7.74 -1.78
C GLY A 252 16.52 -7.85 -0.62
N ALA A 253 17.03 -8.15 0.56
CA ALA A 253 16.24 -8.39 1.77
C ALA A 253 16.59 -7.37 2.86
N THR A 254 15.57 -6.89 3.57
CA THR A 254 15.70 -5.94 4.67
C THR A 254 15.02 -6.48 5.92
N GLN A 255 15.55 -6.14 7.09
CA GLN A 255 14.83 -6.38 8.35
C GLN A 255 13.78 -5.28 8.55
N GLY A 256 12.72 -5.59 9.30
CA GLY A 256 11.67 -4.64 9.66
C GLY A 256 12.16 -3.52 10.60
N LEU A 257 11.21 -2.88 11.29
CA LEU A 257 11.54 -1.86 12.29
C LEU A 257 12.22 -2.51 13.51
N ASP A 258 13.24 -1.83 14.03
CA ASP A 258 13.78 -2.17 15.33
C ASP A 258 12.82 -1.71 16.47
N PRO A 259 13.06 -2.08 17.74
CA PRO A 259 12.21 -1.69 18.86
C PRO A 259 12.06 -0.17 19.09
N SER A 260 12.85 0.66 18.41
CA SER A 260 12.72 2.12 18.44
C SER A 260 11.84 2.68 17.30
N GLY A 261 11.30 1.81 16.43
CA GLY A 261 10.54 2.20 15.25
C GLY A 261 11.42 2.58 14.06
N MET A 262 12.73 2.35 14.14
CA MET A 262 13.66 2.70 13.06
C MET A 262 13.73 1.59 12.04
N ALA A 263 13.51 1.91 10.77
CA ALA A 263 13.69 0.98 9.67
C ALA A 263 15.17 0.59 9.51
N SER A 264 15.40 -0.68 9.14
CA SER A 264 16.74 -1.13 8.78
C SER A 264 17.28 -0.33 7.60
N LYS A 265 18.52 0.13 7.72
CA LYS A 265 19.27 0.80 6.64
C LYS A 265 20.06 -0.17 5.78
N GLU A 266 20.15 -1.43 6.21
CA GLU A 266 20.92 -2.46 5.54
C GLU A 266 20.01 -3.26 4.61
N ARG A 267 20.36 -3.28 3.32
CA ARG A 267 19.75 -4.15 2.32
C ARG A 267 20.74 -5.25 1.93
N ARG A 268 20.45 -6.47 2.36
CA ARG A 268 21.26 -7.65 2.08
C ARG A 268 20.87 -8.23 0.72
N LEU A 269 21.78 -8.20 -0.25
CA LEU A 269 21.58 -8.94 -1.50
C LEU A 269 21.59 -10.45 -1.23
N LEU A 270 20.74 -11.18 -1.96
CA LEU A 270 20.78 -12.64 -2.01
C LEU A 270 22.09 -13.10 -2.67
N LYS A 271 22.61 -14.25 -2.23
CA LYS A 271 23.83 -14.85 -2.75
C LYS A 271 23.57 -16.31 -3.08
N GLU A 272 24.23 -16.82 -4.13
CA GLU A 272 24.18 -18.24 -4.45
C GLU A 272 24.46 -19.12 -3.22
N GLY A 273 23.59 -20.09 -2.97
CA GLY A 273 23.64 -20.97 -1.80
C GLY A 273 22.94 -20.44 -0.54
N ASP A 274 22.43 -19.20 -0.53
CA ASP A 274 21.46 -18.78 0.48
C ASP A 274 20.20 -19.66 0.36
N VAL A 275 19.57 -19.97 1.49
CA VAL A 275 18.27 -20.65 1.55
C VAL A 275 17.20 -19.63 1.92
N VAL A 276 16.19 -19.49 1.07
CA VAL A 276 15.00 -18.68 1.31
C VAL A 276 13.86 -19.63 1.63
N THR A 277 13.27 -19.50 2.81
CA THR A 277 12.01 -20.17 3.16
C THR A 277 10.87 -19.18 2.97
N THR A 278 9.87 -19.54 2.16
CA THR A 278 8.66 -18.73 1.97
C THR A 278 7.77 -18.81 3.22
N ILE A 279 7.00 -17.74 3.46
CA ILE A 279 6.07 -17.65 4.58
C ILE A 279 4.66 -17.46 4.02
N TRP A 280 3.71 -18.23 4.55
CA TRP A 280 2.29 -18.13 4.27
C TRP A 280 1.53 -17.61 5.49
N LYS A 281 0.40 -16.93 5.27
CA LYS A 281 -0.48 -16.43 6.33
C LYS A 281 -1.82 -17.19 6.30
N LEU A 282 -2.08 -18.01 7.32
CA LEU A 282 -3.27 -18.87 7.39
C LEU A 282 -4.19 -18.48 8.55
N ALA A 283 -5.50 -18.58 8.34
CA ALA A 283 -6.55 -18.45 9.35
C ALA A 283 -7.65 -19.49 9.09
N THR A 284 -8.56 -19.69 10.05
CA THR A 284 -9.79 -20.43 9.77
C THR A 284 -10.75 -19.57 8.96
N LEU A 285 -11.50 -20.19 8.05
CA LEU A 285 -12.46 -19.47 7.20
C LEU A 285 -13.68 -19.01 8.01
N SER A 286 -14.17 -19.85 8.93
CA SER A 286 -15.37 -19.59 9.73
C SER A 286 -15.13 -18.82 11.04
N GLY A 287 -13.87 -18.55 11.38
CA GLY A 287 -13.47 -17.93 12.65
C GLY A 287 -13.01 -16.48 12.53
N ASP A 288 -12.91 -15.81 13.67
CA ASP A 288 -12.38 -14.44 13.80
C ASP A 288 -10.89 -14.44 14.19
N ASP A 289 -10.18 -15.54 13.95
CA ASP A 289 -8.77 -15.70 14.32
C ASP A 289 -7.85 -14.83 13.46
N GLU A 290 -6.80 -14.32 14.09
CA GLU A 290 -5.74 -13.61 13.40
C GLU A 290 -4.94 -14.58 12.52
N PHE A 291 -4.50 -14.10 11.35
CA PHE A 291 -3.62 -14.86 10.48
C PHE A 291 -2.30 -15.21 11.18
N GLU A 292 -1.97 -16.50 11.18
CA GLU A 292 -0.71 -17.02 11.68
C GLU A 292 0.27 -17.28 10.53
N MET A 293 1.57 -17.05 10.79
CA MET A 293 2.63 -17.25 9.80
C MET A 293 3.16 -18.68 9.82
N TYR A 294 3.29 -19.28 8.64
CA TYR A 294 3.78 -20.65 8.45
C TYR A 294 4.89 -20.70 7.42
N ALA A 295 6.02 -21.30 7.80
CA ALA A 295 7.08 -21.64 6.86
C ALA A 295 6.60 -22.72 5.88
N ALA A 296 6.85 -22.52 4.59
CA ALA A 296 6.33 -23.38 3.54
C ALA A 296 7.45 -23.98 2.68
N ASP A 297 7.79 -23.35 1.56
CA ASP A 297 8.74 -23.88 0.59
C ASP A 297 10.14 -23.33 0.81
N GLU A 298 11.16 -24.15 0.53
CA GLU A 298 12.56 -23.74 0.57
C GLU A 298 13.14 -23.61 -0.84
N VAL A 299 13.64 -22.42 -1.16
CA VAL A 299 14.35 -22.11 -2.41
C VAL A 299 15.82 -21.90 -2.10
N THR A 300 16.70 -22.66 -2.75
CA THR A 300 18.14 -22.39 -2.71
C THR A 300 18.49 -21.41 -3.81
N VAL A 301 19.02 -20.24 -3.44
CA VAL A 301 19.38 -19.18 -4.37
C VAL A 301 20.46 -19.66 -5.33
N THR A 302 20.24 -19.42 -6.62
CA THR A 302 21.16 -19.69 -7.72
C THR A 302 21.45 -18.41 -8.52
N ALA A 303 22.30 -18.51 -9.54
CA ALA A 303 22.55 -17.41 -10.46
C ALA A 303 21.30 -17.00 -11.26
N ASP A 304 20.36 -17.94 -11.43
CA ASP A 304 19.14 -17.79 -12.23
C ASP A 304 17.92 -17.50 -11.36
N THR A 305 18.09 -17.35 -10.03
CA THR A 305 16.97 -17.10 -9.13
C THR A 305 16.29 -15.78 -9.47
N ALA A 306 14.97 -15.84 -9.67
CA ALA A 306 14.16 -14.73 -10.13
C ALA A 306 12.82 -14.68 -9.40
N PHE A 307 12.29 -13.46 -9.32
CA PHE A 307 10.90 -13.24 -8.97
C PHE A 307 10.10 -13.05 -10.25
N GLY A 308 8.85 -13.49 -10.24
CA GLY A 308 7.93 -13.29 -11.36
C GLY A 308 6.53 -13.73 -10.97
N GLU A 309 5.68 -13.94 -11.96
CA GLU A 309 4.35 -14.51 -11.75
C GLU A 309 4.38 -16.03 -11.99
N ALA A 310 3.62 -16.77 -11.20
CA ALA A 310 3.29 -18.17 -11.47
C ALA A 310 1.76 -18.37 -11.48
N PRO A 311 1.25 -19.33 -12.27
CA PRO A 311 -0.17 -19.68 -12.24
C PRO A 311 -0.58 -20.17 -10.86
N LEU A 312 -1.78 -19.78 -10.46
CA LEU A 312 -2.42 -20.29 -9.26
C LEU A 312 -2.74 -21.78 -9.42
N PHE A 313 -2.63 -22.52 -8.31
CA PHE A 313 -3.03 -23.92 -8.27
C PHE A 313 -4.56 -24.04 -8.19
N ASP A 314 -5.06 -25.23 -8.52
CA ASP A 314 -6.50 -25.51 -8.56
C ASP A 314 -7.20 -25.18 -7.24
N GLY A 315 -8.31 -24.45 -7.31
CA GLY A 315 -9.17 -24.15 -6.18
C GLY A 315 -9.87 -22.80 -6.26
N THR A 316 -10.50 -22.43 -5.15
CA THR A 316 -11.30 -21.21 -5.04
C THR A 316 -10.47 -20.09 -4.43
N TYR A 317 -10.45 -18.95 -5.09
CA TYR A 317 -9.80 -17.74 -4.60
C TYR A 317 -10.85 -16.68 -4.36
N SER A 318 -10.74 -15.97 -3.23
CA SER A 318 -11.63 -14.87 -2.88
C SER A 318 -10.83 -13.57 -2.94
N MET A 319 -11.39 -12.55 -3.58
CA MET A 319 -10.81 -11.21 -3.65
C MET A 319 -11.77 -10.22 -3.00
N VAL A 320 -11.20 -9.30 -2.23
CA VAL A 320 -11.92 -8.19 -1.61
C VAL A 320 -11.20 -6.90 -2.01
N ILE A 321 -11.94 -5.93 -2.55
CA ILE A 321 -11.40 -4.61 -2.88
C ILE A 321 -11.26 -3.81 -1.57
N GLU A 322 -10.05 -3.33 -1.32
CA GLU A 322 -9.71 -2.51 -0.16
C GLU A 322 -9.78 -1.04 -0.54
N MET A 323 -10.57 -0.29 0.20
CA MET A 323 -10.70 1.16 0.09
C MET A 323 -10.06 1.80 1.31
N ARG A 324 -9.30 2.88 1.10
CA ARG A 324 -8.66 3.61 2.20
C ARG A 324 -8.82 5.11 2.04
N ASP A 325 -9.08 5.82 3.14
CA ASP A 325 -9.01 7.29 3.17
C ASP A 325 -7.72 7.81 3.80
N VAL A 326 -7.54 9.14 3.77
CA VAL A 326 -6.37 9.82 4.35
C VAL A 326 -6.25 9.68 5.86
N ALA A 327 -7.35 9.38 6.56
CA ALA A 327 -7.37 9.24 8.00
C ALA A 327 -7.00 7.81 8.45
N GLY A 328 -6.61 6.95 7.50
CA GLY A 328 -6.23 5.57 7.78
C GLY A 328 -7.42 4.64 8.00
N ASN A 329 -8.65 5.09 7.69
CA ASN A 329 -9.81 4.21 7.72
C ASN A 329 -9.78 3.27 6.52
N TYR A 330 -10.23 2.04 6.74
CA TYR A 330 -10.44 1.04 5.69
C TYR A 330 -11.92 0.72 5.56
N ALA A 331 -12.35 0.41 4.35
CA ALA A 331 -13.60 -0.25 4.03
C ALA A 331 -13.32 -1.34 3.01
N TYR A 332 -14.15 -2.36 3.00
CA TYR A 332 -13.99 -3.52 2.15
C TYR A 332 -15.24 -3.70 1.28
N SER A 333 -15.06 -4.13 0.04
CA SER A 333 -16.20 -4.56 -0.77
C SER A 333 -16.76 -5.90 -0.28
N ASP A 334 -17.91 -6.30 -0.82
CA ASP A 334 -18.28 -7.71 -0.86
C ASP A 334 -17.18 -8.53 -1.56
N ALA A 335 -17.08 -9.81 -1.22
CA ALA A 335 -16.10 -10.70 -1.82
C ALA A 335 -16.54 -11.20 -3.20
N VAL A 336 -15.58 -11.34 -4.10
CA VAL A 336 -15.73 -12.04 -5.38
C VAL A 336 -14.85 -13.28 -5.41
N SER A 337 -15.42 -14.41 -5.81
CA SER A 337 -14.73 -15.68 -5.91
C SER A 337 -14.34 -16.01 -7.34
N PHE A 338 -13.15 -16.56 -7.51
CA PHE A 338 -12.57 -17.05 -8.76
C PHE A 338 -12.26 -18.53 -8.64
N GLU A 339 -12.81 -19.33 -9.54
CA GLU A 339 -12.46 -20.76 -9.67
C GLU A 339 -11.27 -20.91 -10.61
N CYS A 340 -10.12 -21.30 -10.07
CA CYS A 340 -8.92 -21.57 -10.85
C CYS A 340 -8.76 -23.07 -11.11
N VAL A 341 -8.56 -23.46 -12.36
CA VAL A 341 -8.28 -24.85 -12.77
C VAL A 341 -7.21 -24.85 -13.85
N ASP A 342 -6.17 -25.68 -13.69
CA ASP A 342 -5.03 -25.79 -14.60
C ASP A 342 -4.36 -24.40 -14.87
N GLY A 343 -4.34 -23.53 -13.86
CA GLY A 343 -3.77 -22.19 -13.94
C GLY A 343 -4.60 -21.17 -14.73
N GLN A 344 -5.91 -21.42 -14.92
CA GLN A 344 -6.83 -20.49 -15.58
C GLN A 344 -8.04 -20.20 -14.71
N VAL A 345 -8.51 -18.94 -14.72
CA VAL A 345 -9.81 -18.57 -14.15
C VAL A 345 -10.91 -19.14 -15.05
N THR A 346 -11.72 -20.03 -14.49
CA THR A 346 -12.81 -20.74 -15.18
C THR A 346 -14.19 -20.19 -14.86
N SER A 347 -14.34 -19.52 -13.72
CA SER A 347 -15.58 -18.89 -13.28
C SER A 347 -15.27 -17.74 -12.32
N THR A 348 -16.07 -16.69 -12.39
CA THR A 348 -16.08 -15.56 -11.45
C THR A 348 -17.50 -15.43 -10.89
N THR A 349 -17.65 -15.47 -9.58
CA THR A 349 -18.95 -15.44 -8.89
C THR A 349 -18.90 -14.52 -7.68
N ILE A 350 -19.96 -13.73 -7.48
CA ILE A 350 -20.11 -12.94 -6.25
C ILE A 350 -20.62 -13.88 -5.16
N TYR A 351 -20.08 -13.75 -3.95
CA TYR A 351 -20.60 -14.47 -2.81
C TYR A 351 -21.99 -13.90 -2.46
N GLU A 352 -23.05 -14.70 -2.56
CA GLU A 352 -24.38 -14.32 -2.07
C GLU A 352 -24.60 -14.97 -0.69
N ASP A 353 -24.86 -14.14 0.32
CA ASP A 353 -25.22 -14.57 1.70
C ASP A 353 -26.42 -15.53 1.79
#